data_AF-A0A9E4F4J0-F1
#
_entry.id   AF-A0A9E4F4J0-F1
#
_cell.length_a   1.000
_cell.length_b   1.000
_cell.length_c   1.000
_cell.angle_alpha   90.00
_cell.angle_beta   90.00
_cell.angle_gamma   90.00
#
_symmetry.space_group_name_H-M   'P 1'
#
loop_
_entity.id
_entity.type
_entity.pdbx_description
1 polymer ?
#
loop_
_entity_poly.entity_id
_entity_poly.type
_entity_poly.pdbx_seq_one_letter_code
_entity_poly.pdbx_strand_id
1 'polypeptide(L)'
;MSRVGVFGGTFDPPHLGHLAAARACVRSLELDKVIWIPNGTPPHKSVEVVSPAEVRLEMTRAAVAGEERFTVSDVEMVRAGPSYTVDTLRQLRASMSVEEMFLILGYDQLDALHTWRGAEEIAVLADIAAVPRNSRLTRLRSATGPGSRFGELHVRSVHVPFQPIDLSSRSVRAARAASGDLGGVVPGVAGIIERLGLYRSCLPSDPLGQDELEAWGRELGYLVEPPHFIALQGRIGAGKSVLARALGTGLGVSAKMPSPTFSIVHRYPTAEGAELVHLDLYRVESPDDLWELGWEELGRDHEIVLLEWPEGAAGLMPADHWSIELISVGDAEGARRVTVERTGSPPELAGL
;
A
#
# COMPACT_ATOMS: atom_id res chain seq x y z
N MET A 1 -32.85 20.59 -1.92
CA MET A 1 -32.10 19.91 -2.99
C MET A 1 -31.06 19.05 -2.30
N SER A 2 -31.04 17.72 -2.51
CA SER A 2 -30.12 16.85 -1.76
C SER A 2 -28.78 16.69 -2.47
N ARG A 3 -27.69 17.00 -1.78
CA ARG A 3 -26.30 16.92 -2.27
C ARG A 3 -25.53 15.85 -1.50
N VAL A 4 -25.10 14.81 -2.22
CA VAL A 4 -24.47 13.64 -1.60
C VAL A 4 -23.07 13.42 -2.15
N GLY A 5 -22.09 13.25 -1.26
CA GLY A 5 -20.76 12.76 -1.59
C GLY A 5 -20.69 11.24 -1.55
N VAL A 6 -19.99 10.63 -2.50
CA VAL A 6 -19.66 9.20 -2.54
C VAL A 6 -18.16 9.08 -2.39
N PHE A 7 -17.71 8.39 -1.35
CA PHE A 7 -16.29 8.23 -1.05
C PHE A 7 -15.91 6.76 -0.99
N GLY A 8 -15.41 6.24 -2.12
CA GLY A 8 -14.94 4.88 -2.25
C GLY A 8 -13.47 4.74 -1.84
N GLY A 9 -13.12 3.61 -1.23
CA GLY A 9 -11.73 3.32 -0.92
C GLY A 9 -11.53 1.93 -0.33
N THR A 10 -10.28 1.45 -0.31
CA THR A 10 -9.97 0.16 0.35
C THR A 10 -10.18 0.28 1.86
N PHE A 11 -9.78 1.42 2.45
CA PHE A 11 -9.88 1.73 3.89
C PHE A 11 -9.28 0.63 4.77
N ASP A 12 -7.96 0.44 4.67
CA ASP A 12 -7.25 -0.65 5.33
C ASP A 12 -6.00 -0.20 6.10
N PRO A 13 -6.14 0.57 7.20
CA PRO A 13 -7.39 1.04 7.78
C PRO A 13 -7.82 2.43 7.23
N PRO A 14 -9.08 2.84 7.43
CA PRO A 14 -9.45 4.26 7.35
C PRO A 14 -8.65 5.07 8.38
N HIS A 15 -8.33 6.32 8.05
CA HIS A 15 -7.41 7.15 8.83
C HIS A 15 -7.82 8.62 8.81
N LEU A 16 -7.17 9.44 9.64
CA LEU A 16 -7.52 10.86 9.83
C LEU A 16 -7.45 11.69 8.53
N GLY A 17 -6.52 11.37 7.63
CA GLY A 17 -6.46 11.96 6.30
C GLY A 17 -7.74 11.79 5.47
N HIS A 18 -8.32 10.58 5.45
CA HIS A 18 -9.60 10.32 4.77
C HIS A 18 -10.74 11.16 5.41
N LEU A 19 -10.79 11.18 6.74
CA LEU A 19 -11.83 11.90 7.48
C LEU A 19 -11.76 13.42 7.22
N ALA A 20 -10.54 13.97 7.21
CA ALA A 20 -10.30 15.37 6.94
C ALA A 20 -10.71 15.77 5.51
N ALA A 21 -10.42 14.91 4.51
CA ALA A 21 -10.82 15.13 3.13
C ALA A 21 -12.35 15.12 2.98
N ALA A 22 -13.04 14.12 3.53
CA ALA A 22 -14.50 14.04 3.48
C ALA A 22 -15.18 15.24 4.17
N ARG A 23 -14.66 15.68 5.34
CA ARG A 23 -15.13 16.88 6.04
C ARG A 23 -14.90 18.15 5.22
N ALA A 24 -13.80 18.23 4.47
CA ALA A 24 -13.55 19.36 3.57
C ALA A 24 -14.58 19.40 2.43
N CYS A 25 -14.90 18.26 1.83
CA CYS A 25 -15.96 18.16 0.82
C CYS A 25 -17.32 18.61 1.36
N VAL A 26 -17.69 18.19 2.58
CA VAL A 26 -18.93 18.65 3.23
C VAL A 26 -18.98 20.16 3.33
N ARG A 27 -17.90 20.81 3.79
CA ARG A 27 -17.87 22.26 3.96
C ARG A 27 -17.87 23.01 2.63
N SER A 28 -17.06 22.57 1.67
CA SER A 28 -16.86 23.29 0.40
C SER A 28 -18.00 23.10 -0.60
N LEU A 29 -18.67 21.95 -0.55
CA LEU A 29 -19.75 21.60 -1.47
C LEU A 29 -21.11 21.55 -0.76
N GLU A 30 -21.18 21.99 0.49
CA GLU A 30 -22.39 22.00 1.31
C GLU A 30 -23.15 20.66 1.26
N LEU A 31 -22.41 19.55 1.33
CA LEU A 31 -23.00 18.22 1.24
C LEU A 31 -23.89 17.98 2.46
N ASP A 32 -25.10 17.47 2.20
CA ASP A 32 -26.00 16.99 3.24
C ASP A 32 -25.44 15.72 3.88
N LYS A 33 -24.78 14.89 3.04
CA LYS A 33 -24.31 13.57 3.45
C LYS A 33 -23.09 13.10 2.64
N VAL A 34 -22.23 12.30 3.26
CA VAL A 34 -21.19 11.51 2.56
C VAL A 34 -21.40 10.03 2.84
N ILE A 35 -21.47 9.25 1.77
CA ILE A 35 -21.56 7.78 1.79
C ILE A 35 -20.16 7.22 1.57
N TRP A 36 -19.61 6.61 2.62
CA TRP A 36 -18.34 5.90 2.59
C TRP A 36 -18.57 4.47 2.10
N ILE A 37 -17.78 4.03 1.13
CA ILE A 37 -17.95 2.73 0.48
C ILE A 37 -16.62 1.98 0.52
N PRO A 38 -16.39 1.13 1.55
CA PRO A 38 -15.25 0.23 1.55
C PRO A 38 -15.37 -0.76 0.38
N ASN A 39 -14.29 -0.94 -0.38
CA ASN A 39 -14.34 -1.84 -1.52
C ASN A 39 -14.63 -3.27 -1.11
N GLY A 40 -15.46 -3.99 -1.87
CA GLY A 40 -15.72 -5.42 -1.68
C GLY A 40 -14.52 -6.24 -2.12
N THR A 41 -14.34 -6.36 -3.44
CA THR A 41 -13.16 -6.97 -4.07
C THR A 41 -12.50 -5.93 -4.97
N PRO A 42 -11.39 -5.29 -4.55
CA PRO A 42 -10.76 -4.25 -5.36
C PRO A 42 -10.30 -4.80 -6.73
N PRO A 43 -10.66 -4.19 -7.87
CA PRO A 43 -10.46 -4.74 -9.21
C PRO A 43 -9.00 -4.86 -9.66
N HIS A 44 -8.08 -4.15 -9.00
CA HIS A 44 -6.66 -4.05 -9.39
C HIS A 44 -5.68 -4.62 -8.36
N LYS A 45 -6.15 -5.38 -7.36
CA LYS A 45 -5.32 -5.79 -6.21
C LYS A 45 -5.39 -7.28 -5.92
N SER A 46 -5.10 -8.12 -6.90
CA SER A 46 -4.98 -9.57 -6.70
C SER A 46 -3.74 -10.00 -5.88
N VAL A 47 -2.97 -9.04 -5.33
CA VAL A 47 -1.66 -9.28 -4.68
C VAL A 47 -1.54 -8.59 -3.30
N GLU A 48 -2.45 -7.70 -2.90
CA GLU A 48 -2.39 -7.07 -1.58
C GLU A 48 -2.94 -8.02 -0.50
N VAL A 49 -2.18 -8.21 0.59
CA VAL A 49 -2.74 -8.75 1.84
C VAL A 49 -3.57 -7.64 2.48
N VAL A 50 -4.82 -7.54 2.03
CA VAL A 50 -5.81 -6.59 2.57
C VAL A 50 -6.58 -7.25 3.70
N SER A 51 -6.91 -6.52 4.77
CA SER A 51 -7.80 -7.07 5.80
C SER A 51 -9.14 -7.54 5.19
N PRO A 52 -9.79 -8.57 5.77
CA PRO A 52 -11.08 -9.04 5.30
C PRO A 52 -12.09 -7.90 5.10
N ALA A 53 -12.95 -8.03 4.10
CA ALA A 53 -13.90 -6.98 3.71
C ALA A 53 -14.79 -6.55 4.90
N GLU A 54 -15.24 -7.51 5.69
CA GLU A 54 -16.07 -7.32 6.88
C GLU A 54 -15.33 -6.53 7.96
N VAL A 55 -14.02 -6.77 8.13
CA VAL A 55 -13.17 -6.04 9.08
C VAL A 55 -12.98 -4.60 8.62
N ARG A 56 -12.77 -4.37 7.32
CA ARG A 56 -12.68 -3.01 6.75
C ARG A 56 -14.00 -2.26 6.84
N LEU A 57 -15.13 -2.95 6.67
CA LEU A 57 -16.46 -2.39 6.90
C LEU A 57 -16.63 -1.95 8.37
N GLU A 58 -16.22 -2.81 9.31
CA GLU A 58 -16.25 -2.51 10.74
C GLU A 58 -15.41 -1.28 11.07
N MET A 59 -14.15 -1.24 10.60
CA MET A 59 -13.27 -0.08 10.78
C MET A 59 -13.84 1.19 10.14
N THR A 60 -14.44 1.09 8.95
CA THR A 60 -15.03 2.26 8.27
C THR A 60 -16.22 2.81 9.05
N ARG A 61 -17.07 1.93 9.62
CA ARG A 61 -18.17 2.34 10.51
C ARG A 61 -17.65 3.03 11.76
N ALA A 62 -16.60 2.49 12.38
CA ALA A 62 -15.96 3.10 13.55
C ALA A 62 -15.31 4.46 13.21
N ALA A 63 -14.75 4.61 12.01
CA ALA A 63 -14.10 5.84 11.56
C ALA A 63 -15.05 7.04 11.50
N VAL A 64 -16.33 6.80 11.17
CA VAL A 64 -17.32 7.84 10.95
C VAL A 64 -18.41 7.91 12.02
N ALA A 65 -18.32 7.12 13.09
CA ALA A 65 -19.38 7.01 14.10
C ALA A 65 -19.74 8.34 14.79
N GLY A 66 -18.79 9.28 14.89
CA GLY A 66 -19.02 10.62 15.46
C GLY A 66 -19.43 11.69 14.46
N GLU A 67 -19.72 11.32 13.20
CA GLU A 67 -19.99 12.26 12.11
C GLU A 67 -21.44 12.15 11.64
N GLU A 68 -22.29 13.11 12.04
CA GLU A 68 -23.73 13.08 11.74
C GLU A 68 -24.05 13.02 10.23
N ARG A 69 -23.19 13.61 9.40
CA ARG A 69 -23.37 13.65 7.95
C ARG A 69 -22.76 12.44 7.23
N PHE A 70 -22.10 11.53 7.94
CA PHE A 70 -21.43 10.39 7.30
C PHE A 70 -22.18 9.10 7.54
N THR A 71 -22.22 8.26 6.52
CA THR A 71 -22.73 6.88 6.62
C THR A 71 -21.84 5.93 5.86
N VAL A 72 -21.93 4.65 6.17
CA VAL A 72 -21.17 3.59 5.47
C VAL A 72 -22.14 2.69 4.73
N SER A 73 -21.80 2.34 3.49
CA SER A 73 -22.54 1.38 2.67
C SER A 73 -21.68 0.17 2.33
N ASP A 74 -22.24 -1.01 2.50
CA ASP A 74 -21.67 -2.32 2.15
C ASP A 74 -22.07 -2.78 0.72
N VAL A 75 -22.56 -1.85 -0.11
CA VAL A 75 -23.11 -2.15 -1.44
C VAL A 75 -22.13 -2.91 -2.35
N GLU A 76 -20.83 -2.66 -2.22
CA GLU A 76 -19.80 -3.36 -2.99
C GLU A 76 -19.45 -4.74 -2.44
N MET A 77 -19.75 -5.04 -1.17
CA MET A 77 -19.50 -6.35 -0.54
C MET A 77 -20.62 -7.35 -0.84
N VAL A 78 -21.85 -6.85 -0.99
CA VAL A 78 -23.01 -7.67 -1.38
C VAL A 78 -22.95 -8.05 -2.87
N ARG A 79 -22.29 -7.23 -3.69
CA ARG A 79 -22.18 -7.46 -5.14
C ARG A 79 -21.07 -8.46 -5.45
N ALA A 80 -21.40 -9.53 -6.17
CA ALA A 80 -20.41 -10.48 -6.64
C ALA A 80 -19.47 -9.86 -7.69
N GLY A 81 -18.18 -10.22 -7.62
CA GLY A 81 -17.16 -9.79 -8.56
C GLY A 81 -16.47 -8.47 -8.18
N PRO A 82 -15.62 -7.93 -9.08
CA PRO A 82 -14.81 -6.76 -8.77
C PRO A 82 -15.64 -5.49 -8.51
N SER A 83 -15.15 -4.66 -7.60
CA SER A 83 -15.74 -3.38 -7.23
C SER A 83 -15.44 -2.29 -8.27
N TYR A 84 -16.31 -2.14 -9.26
CA TYR A 84 -16.26 -1.02 -10.21
C TYR A 84 -17.13 0.16 -9.75
N THR A 85 -16.55 1.37 -9.81
CA THR A 85 -17.22 2.62 -9.39
C THR A 85 -18.48 2.90 -10.19
N VAL A 86 -18.50 2.63 -11.50
CA VAL A 86 -19.70 2.84 -12.35
C VAL A 86 -20.90 2.03 -11.85
N ASP A 87 -20.67 0.78 -11.42
CA ASP A 87 -21.74 -0.09 -10.93
C ASP A 87 -22.25 0.38 -9.57
N THR A 88 -21.36 0.90 -8.73
CA THR A 88 -21.70 1.51 -7.45
C THR A 88 -22.53 2.77 -7.62
N LEU A 89 -22.13 3.69 -8.51
CA LEU A 89 -22.89 4.92 -8.78
C LEU A 89 -24.28 4.62 -9.36
N ARG A 90 -24.40 3.64 -10.27
CA ARG A 90 -25.70 3.17 -10.79
C ARG A 90 -26.62 2.69 -9.68
N GLN A 91 -26.12 1.83 -8.80
CA GLN A 91 -26.91 1.26 -7.71
C GLN A 91 -27.37 2.36 -6.75
N LEU A 92 -26.50 3.30 -6.40
CA LEU A 92 -26.88 4.45 -5.57
C LEU A 92 -27.95 5.30 -6.26
N ARG A 93 -27.76 5.69 -7.53
CA ARG A 93 -28.76 6.47 -8.29
C ARG A 93 -30.10 5.75 -8.39
N ALA A 94 -30.12 4.41 -8.42
CA ALA A 94 -31.34 3.62 -8.43
C ALA A 94 -32.01 3.54 -7.04
N SER A 95 -31.24 3.59 -5.95
CA SER A 95 -31.75 3.39 -4.58
C SER A 95 -32.11 4.69 -3.85
N MET A 96 -31.72 5.87 -4.36
CA MET A 96 -32.03 7.15 -3.72
C MET A 96 -32.36 8.24 -4.74
N SER A 97 -33.33 9.08 -4.37
CA SER A 97 -33.61 10.33 -5.10
C SER A 97 -32.62 11.39 -4.62
N VAL A 98 -31.53 11.59 -5.36
CA VAL A 98 -30.54 12.64 -5.11
C VAL A 98 -30.43 13.56 -6.30
N GLU A 99 -30.33 14.85 -6.02
CA GLU A 99 -30.30 15.90 -7.03
C GLU A 99 -28.87 16.08 -7.55
N GLU A 100 -27.90 16.21 -6.63
CA GLU A 100 -26.48 16.27 -6.96
C GLU A 100 -25.72 15.13 -6.27
N MET A 101 -24.90 14.43 -7.05
CA MET A 101 -24.01 13.38 -6.56
C MET A 101 -22.58 13.75 -6.90
N PHE A 102 -21.70 13.70 -5.91
CA PHE A 102 -20.28 14.02 -6.04
C PHE A 102 -19.43 12.78 -5.74
N LEU A 103 -18.63 12.31 -6.69
CA LEU A 103 -17.62 11.30 -6.44
C LEU A 103 -16.35 11.98 -5.90
N ILE A 104 -15.96 11.65 -4.67
CA ILE A 104 -14.77 12.22 -4.01
C ILE A 104 -13.54 11.43 -4.46
N LEU A 105 -12.61 12.10 -5.16
CA LEU A 105 -11.39 11.49 -5.70
C LEU A 105 -10.15 12.29 -5.34
N GLY A 106 -9.06 11.57 -5.09
CA GLY A 106 -7.71 12.16 -5.09
C GLY A 106 -7.30 12.62 -6.48
N TYR A 107 -6.39 13.59 -6.58
CA TYR A 107 -5.85 14.05 -7.88
C TYR A 107 -5.20 12.94 -8.71
N ASP A 108 -4.50 12.01 -8.04
CA ASP A 108 -3.93 10.80 -8.65
C ASP A 108 -5.01 9.93 -9.33
N GLN A 109 -6.14 9.72 -8.64
CA GLN A 109 -7.24 8.93 -9.19
C GLN A 109 -8.00 9.65 -10.29
N LEU A 110 -8.16 10.97 -10.16
CA LEU A 110 -8.79 11.81 -11.19
C LEU A 110 -7.98 11.77 -12.50
N ASP A 111 -6.65 11.80 -12.43
CA ASP A 111 -5.79 11.69 -13.61
C ASP A 111 -5.96 10.35 -14.32
N ALA A 112 -6.11 9.27 -13.55
CA ALA A 112 -6.34 7.94 -14.08
C ALA A 112 -7.80 7.66 -14.47
N LEU A 113 -8.75 8.55 -14.19
CA LEU A 113 -10.19 8.29 -14.33
C LEU A 113 -10.60 7.85 -15.74
N HIS A 114 -9.94 8.39 -16.77
CA HIS A 114 -10.19 8.04 -18.17
C HIS A 114 -9.90 6.56 -18.50
N THR A 115 -9.12 5.87 -17.66
CA THR A 115 -8.82 4.44 -17.81
C THR A 115 -9.82 3.54 -17.07
N TRP A 116 -10.70 4.11 -16.26
CA TRP A 116 -11.64 3.35 -15.44
C TRP A 116 -12.76 2.76 -16.29
N ARG A 117 -13.24 1.59 -15.89
CA ARG A 117 -14.40 0.95 -16.52
C ARG A 117 -15.62 1.89 -16.42
N GLY A 118 -16.18 2.26 -17.57
CA GLY A 118 -17.35 3.12 -17.65
C GLY A 118 -17.06 4.59 -17.33
N ALA A 119 -15.85 5.09 -17.57
CA ALA A 119 -15.45 6.46 -17.26
C ALA A 119 -16.41 7.55 -17.81
N GLU A 120 -16.88 7.41 -19.06
CA GLU A 120 -17.87 8.31 -19.66
C GLU A 120 -19.18 8.34 -18.89
N GLU A 121 -19.62 7.18 -18.43
CA GLU A 121 -20.85 7.05 -17.66
C GLU A 121 -20.67 7.56 -16.23
N ILE A 122 -19.52 7.34 -15.61
CA ILE A 122 -19.17 7.94 -14.31
C ILE A 122 -19.31 9.46 -14.39
N ALA A 123 -18.80 10.08 -15.46
CA ALA A 123 -18.89 11.53 -15.68
C ALA A 123 -20.33 12.05 -15.87
N VAL A 124 -21.27 11.18 -16.25
CA VAL A 124 -22.71 11.49 -16.31
C VAL A 124 -23.39 11.25 -14.95
N LEU A 125 -22.99 10.21 -14.23
CA LEU A 125 -23.63 9.80 -12.98
C LEU A 125 -23.26 10.68 -11.79
N ALA A 126 -22.08 11.32 -11.80
CA ALA A 126 -21.62 12.17 -10.71
C ALA A 126 -20.65 13.28 -11.17
N ASP A 127 -20.72 14.42 -10.50
CA ASP A 127 -19.66 15.44 -10.54
C ASP A 127 -18.46 14.95 -9.71
N ILE A 128 -17.25 15.41 -9.99
CA ILE A 128 -16.06 15.02 -9.23
C ILE A 128 -15.71 16.07 -8.19
N ALA A 129 -15.63 15.65 -6.93
CA ALA A 129 -15.03 16.43 -5.86
C ALA A 129 -13.55 16.05 -5.75
N ALA A 130 -12.67 16.87 -6.35
CA ALA A 130 -11.25 16.58 -6.45
C ALA A 130 -10.50 17.11 -5.22
N VAL A 131 -9.86 16.21 -4.47
CA VAL A 131 -9.08 16.52 -3.28
C VAL A 131 -7.58 16.25 -3.50
N PRO A 132 -6.67 17.13 -3.03
CA PRO A 132 -5.24 16.82 -3.01
C PRO A 132 -4.95 15.71 -1.98
N ARG A 133 -4.02 14.81 -2.30
CA ARG A 133 -3.52 13.78 -1.37
C ARG A 133 -2.15 14.11 -0.77
N ASN A 134 -1.34 14.94 -1.44
CA ASN A 134 -0.07 15.45 -0.90
C ASN A 134 0.08 16.95 -1.20
N SER A 135 0.84 17.64 -0.36
CA SER A 135 1.03 19.09 -0.44
C SER A 135 1.80 19.53 -1.69
N ARG A 136 2.60 18.63 -2.29
CA ARG A 136 3.38 18.85 -3.52
C ARG A 136 2.47 18.97 -4.75
N LEU A 137 1.47 18.09 -4.88
CA LEU A 137 0.47 18.08 -5.95
C LEU A 137 -0.47 19.28 -5.84
N THR A 138 -0.76 19.76 -4.62
CA THR A 138 -1.56 20.97 -4.42
C THR A 138 -0.96 22.18 -5.15
N ARG A 139 0.37 22.36 -5.09
CA ARG A 139 1.06 23.48 -5.76
C ARG A 139 1.05 23.39 -7.28
N LEU A 140 1.03 22.16 -7.83
CA LEU A 140 1.03 21.94 -9.27
C LEU A 140 -0.36 22.17 -9.89
N ARG A 141 -1.45 21.82 -9.18
CA ARG A 141 -2.83 21.91 -9.70
C ARG A 141 -3.58 23.19 -9.39
N SER A 142 -3.09 24.04 -8.49
CA SER A 142 -3.66 25.38 -8.29
C SER A 142 -3.56 26.29 -9.55
N ALA A 143 -2.94 25.81 -10.63
CA ALA A 143 -2.81 26.49 -11.91
C ALA A 143 -3.90 26.13 -12.96
N THR A 144 -4.81 25.19 -12.69
CA THR A 144 -5.84 24.74 -13.66
C THR A 144 -7.27 24.99 -13.15
N GLY A 145 -8.11 25.66 -13.96
CA GLY A 145 -9.47 26.07 -13.63
C GLY A 145 -10.56 25.00 -13.85
N PRO A 146 -11.85 25.33 -13.58
CA PRO A 146 -12.97 24.39 -13.70
C PRO A 146 -13.23 23.98 -15.17
N GLY A 147 -13.41 22.67 -15.41
CA GLY A 147 -13.65 22.08 -16.75
C GLY A 147 -12.42 21.45 -17.40
N SER A 148 -11.63 20.68 -16.64
CA SER A 148 -10.41 20.05 -17.15
C SER A 148 -10.72 18.81 -17.99
N ARG A 149 -10.08 18.70 -19.17
CA ARG A 149 -10.03 17.45 -19.94
C ARG A 149 -9.01 16.51 -19.32
N PHE A 150 -9.44 15.28 -19.02
CA PHE A 150 -8.55 14.19 -18.59
C PHE A 150 -8.53 13.15 -19.71
N GLY A 151 -7.57 13.27 -20.62
CA GLY A 151 -7.63 12.59 -21.92
C GLY A 151 -8.76 13.15 -22.80
N GLU A 152 -9.59 12.29 -23.37
CA GLU A 152 -10.78 12.66 -24.16
C GLU A 152 -12.04 12.87 -23.30
N LEU A 153 -11.99 12.48 -22.03
CA LEU A 153 -13.12 12.53 -21.10
C LEU A 153 -13.38 13.95 -20.60
N HIS A 154 -14.62 14.43 -20.74
CA HIS A 154 -15.09 15.66 -20.12
C HIS A 154 -15.76 15.34 -18.80
N VAL A 155 -15.23 15.92 -17.72
CA VAL A 155 -15.76 15.70 -16.37
C VAL A 155 -15.96 17.05 -15.69
N ARG A 156 -17.13 17.22 -15.07
CA ARG A 156 -17.36 18.38 -14.21
C ARG A 156 -16.65 18.12 -12.87
N SER A 157 -15.51 18.77 -12.67
CA SER A 157 -14.73 18.68 -11.44
C SER A 157 -14.76 19.97 -10.64
N VAL A 158 -14.96 19.85 -9.33
CA VAL A 158 -14.80 20.93 -8.35
C VAL A 158 -13.58 20.64 -7.49
N HIS A 159 -12.61 21.57 -7.50
CA HIS A 159 -11.45 21.50 -6.64
C HIS A 159 -11.83 21.89 -5.22
N VAL A 160 -11.65 20.99 -4.27
CA VAL A 160 -11.98 21.24 -2.86
C VAL A 160 -10.76 21.89 -2.18
N PRO A 161 -10.88 23.11 -1.62
CA PRO A 161 -9.80 23.74 -0.88
C PRO A 161 -9.50 22.94 0.39
N PHE A 162 -8.41 22.19 0.35
CA PHE A 162 -7.99 21.27 1.39
C PHE A 162 -6.46 21.22 1.46
N GLN A 163 -5.90 21.35 2.67
CA GLN A 163 -4.51 20.98 2.90
C GLN A 163 -4.47 19.50 3.33
N PRO A 164 -3.84 18.62 2.55
CA PRO A 164 -3.80 17.21 2.88
C PRO A 164 -2.98 16.97 4.15
N ILE A 165 -3.48 16.06 4.97
CA ILE A 165 -2.69 15.43 6.02
C ILE A 165 -1.83 14.37 5.33
N ASP A 166 -0.51 14.47 5.47
CA ASP A 166 0.44 13.51 4.91
C ASP A 166 0.40 12.21 5.73
N LEU A 167 -0.62 11.42 5.45
CA LEU A 167 -0.93 10.18 6.15
C LEU A 167 -1.57 9.20 5.17
N SER A 168 -1.05 7.98 5.13
CA SER A 168 -1.57 6.90 4.31
C SER A 168 -1.93 5.70 5.18
N SER A 169 -2.77 4.79 4.66
CA SER A 169 -3.00 3.51 5.34
C SER A 169 -1.71 2.70 5.50
N ARG A 170 -0.76 2.84 4.56
CA ARG A 170 0.60 2.23 4.66
C ARG A 170 1.35 2.74 5.86
N SER A 171 1.44 4.05 6.03
CA SER A 171 2.18 4.65 7.14
C SER A 171 1.53 4.31 8.49
N VAL A 172 0.20 4.18 8.57
CA VAL A 172 -0.49 3.71 9.79
C VAL A 172 -0.09 2.27 10.14
N ARG A 173 -0.09 1.36 9.16
CA ARG A 173 0.30 -0.03 9.41
C ARG A 173 1.78 -0.13 9.78
N ALA A 174 2.63 0.63 9.10
CA ALA A 174 4.05 0.72 9.42
C ALA A 174 4.30 1.20 10.86
N ALA A 175 3.66 2.29 11.27
CA ALA A 175 3.77 2.82 12.62
C ALA A 175 3.28 1.83 13.69
N ARG A 176 2.14 1.15 13.43
CA ARG A 176 1.61 0.10 14.31
C ARG A 176 2.59 -1.05 14.44
N ALA A 177 3.20 -1.47 13.35
CA ALA A 177 4.10 -2.61 13.36
C ALA A 177 5.43 -2.29 14.05
N ALA A 178 5.99 -1.09 13.83
CA ALA A 178 7.27 -0.67 14.39
C ALA A 178 7.20 -0.30 15.89
N SER A 179 6.17 0.45 16.30
CA SER A 179 6.13 1.05 17.65
C SER A 179 4.82 0.79 18.39
N GLY A 180 3.87 0.09 17.77
CA GLY A 180 2.52 -0.03 18.29
C GLY A 180 1.64 1.20 18.05
N ASP A 181 2.16 2.26 17.43
CA ASP A 181 1.47 3.54 17.27
C ASP A 181 0.24 3.46 16.34
N LEU A 182 -0.87 4.04 16.82
CA LEU A 182 -2.16 4.13 16.13
C LEU A 182 -2.69 5.57 16.09
N GLY A 183 -1.86 6.58 16.33
CA GLY A 183 -2.25 7.99 16.35
C GLY A 183 -2.83 8.50 15.02
N GLY A 184 -2.58 7.81 13.91
CA GLY A 184 -3.14 8.12 12.60
C GLY A 184 -4.62 7.75 12.40
N VAL A 185 -5.25 7.04 13.34
CA VAL A 185 -6.66 6.61 13.24
C VAL A 185 -7.49 7.12 14.43
N VAL A 186 -8.82 7.10 14.30
CA VAL A 186 -9.70 7.44 15.43
C VAL A 186 -9.72 6.32 16.47
N PRO A 187 -10.05 6.61 17.75
CA PRO A 187 -10.02 5.60 18.81
C PRO A 187 -10.85 4.35 18.53
N GLY A 188 -12.01 4.48 17.88
CA GLY A 188 -12.84 3.33 17.52
C GLY A 188 -12.15 2.37 16.52
N VAL A 189 -11.37 2.91 15.58
CA VAL A 189 -10.58 2.12 14.64
C VAL A 189 -9.38 1.50 15.34
N ALA A 190 -8.69 2.25 16.19
CA ALA A 190 -7.57 1.75 16.98
C ALA A 190 -7.99 0.54 17.84
N GLY A 191 -9.13 0.63 18.53
CA GLY A 191 -9.64 -0.48 19.34
C GLY A 191 -9.95 -1.75 18.54
N ILE A 192 -10.42 -1.61 17.29
CA ILE A 192 -10.62 -2.77 16.40
C ILE A 192 -9.28 -3.39 16.00
N ILE A 193 -8.30 -2.57 15.63
CA ILE A 193 -6.95 -3.00 15.27
C ILE A 193 -6.30 -3.77 16.43
N GLU A 194 -6.41 -3.24 17.65
CA GLU A 194 -5.88 -3.88 18.85
C GLU A 194 -6.56 -5.22 19.16
N ARG A 195 -7.90 -5.22 19.15
CA ARG A 195 -8.75 -6.38 19.44
C ARG A 195 -8.51 -7.53 18.48
N LEU A 196 -8.34 -7.23 17.20
CA LEU A 196 -8.10 -8.24 16.15
C LEU A 196 -6.61 -8.52 15.92
N GLY A 197 -5.72 -7.77 16.58
CA GLY A 197 -4.28 -7.93 16.43
C GLY A 197 -3.75 -7.59 15.03
N LEU A 198 -4.43 -6.69 14.31
CA LEU A 198 -4.04 -6.31 12.95
C LEU A 198 -2.74 -5.49 12.95
N TYR A 199 -2.00 -5.62 11.85
CA TYR A 199 -0.84 -4.79 11.51
C TYR A 199 0.29 -4.79 12.55
N ARG A 200 0.41 -5.86 13.35
CA ARG A 200 1.48 -5.98 14.35
C ARG A 200 2.83 -6.23 13.66
N SER A 201 3.92 -6.00 14.43
CA SER A 201 5.25 -6.46 14.04
C SER A 201 5.17 -7.90 13.58
N CYS A 202 5.76 -8.14 12.41
CA CYS A 202 5.73 -9.40 11.71
C CYS A 202 6.88 -10.31 12.12
N LEU A 203 7.71 -9.94 13.11
CA LEU A 203 8.80 -10.80 13.59
C LEU A 203 8.25 -12.17 14.04
N PRO A 204 8.63 -13.26 13.35
CA PRO A 204 8.17 -14.59 13.72
C PRO A 204 8.75 -15.00 15.07
N SER A 205 7.89 -15.22 16.08
CA SER A 205 8.32 -15.77 17.38
C SER A 205 8.57 -17.28 17.31
N ASP A 206 7.88 -17.97 16.40
CA ASP A 206 7.97 -19.41 16.18
C ASP A 206 8.68 -19.75 14.87
N PRO A 207 9.27 -20.95 14.73
CA PRO A 207 9.81 -21.41 13.45
C PRO A 207 8.74 -21.41 12.36
N LEU A 208 9.07 -20.85 11.20
CA LEU A 208 8.18 -20.74 10.05
C LEU A 208 8.28 -21.95 9.11
N GLY A 209 7.14 -22.49 8.71
CA GLY A 209 6.97 -23.37 7.56
C GLY A 209 7.02 -22.62 6.22
N GLN A 210 6.89 -23.34 5.09
CA GLN A 210 7.04 -22.73 3.76
C GLN A 210 6.07 -21.57 3.54
N ASP A 211 4.79 -21.86 3.67
CA ASP A 211 3.69 -20.93 3.45
C ASP A 211 3.75 -19.72 4.38
N GLU A 212 4.21 -19.91 5.62
CA GLU A 212 4.30 -18.85 6.62
C GLU A 212 5.43 -17.85 6.31
N LEU A 213 6.59 -18.31 5.85
CA LEU A 213 7.65 -17.40 5.36
C LEU A 213 7.23 -16.67 4.09
N GLU A 214 6.48 -17.33 3.20
CA GLU A 214 5.98 -16.67 2.00
C GLU A 214 4.95 -15.59 2.37
N ALA A 215 4.08 -15.86 3.34
CA ALA A 215 3.15 -14.87 3.87
C ALA A 215 3.91 -13.70 4.52
N TRP A 216 4.88 -14.01 5.38
CA TRP A 216 5.72 -13.02 6.04
C TRP A 216 6.51 -12.16 5.05
N GLY A 217 7.13 -12.77 4.05
CA GLY A 217 7.86 -12.06 3.01
C GLY A 217 6.95 -11.11 2.21
N ARG A 218 5.73 -11.55 1.85
CA ARG A 218 4.75 -10.67 1.18
C ARG A 218 4.36 -9.48 2.04
N GLU A 219 4.18 -9.69 3.35
CA GLU A 219 3.90 -8.61 4.28
C GLU A 219 5.07 -7.63 4.40
N LEU A 220 6.30 -8.15 4.54
CA LEU A 220 7.52 -7.35 4.58
C LEU A 220 7.68 -6.48 3.34
N GLY A 221 7.48 -7.06 2.16
CA GLY A 221 7.54 -6.35 0.88
C GLY A 221 6.46 -5.28 0.72
N TYR A 222 5.31 -5.45 1.37
CA TYR A 222 4.24 -4.47 1.35
C TYR A 222 4.49 -3.28 2.28
N LEU A 223 5.27 -3.48 3.34
CA LEU A 223 5.55 -2.48 4.36
C LEU A 223 6.83 -1.69 4.10
N VAL A 224 7.80 -2.27 3.39
CA VAL A 224 9.07 -1.61 3.09
C VAL A 224 8.90 -0.49 2.06
N GLU A 225 9.43 0.69 2.37
CA GLU A 225 9.41 1.88 1.50
C GLU A 225 10.86 2.29 1.19
N PRO A 226 11.24 2.56 -0.08
CA PRO A 226 12.62 2.90 -0.39
C PRO A 226 13.11 4.17 0.34
N PRO A 227 14.42 4.30 0.61
CA PRO A 227 15.47 3.31 0.31
C PRO A 227 15.66 2.27 1.42
N HIS A 228 15.90 1.01 1.06
CA HIS A 228 16.35 -0.03 2.02
C HIS A 228 17.45 -0.90 1.44
N PHE A 229 18.34 -1.36 2.32
CA PHE A 229 19.30 -2.41 2.01
C PHE A 229 19.08 -3.57 2.97
N ILE A 230 18.70 -4.74 2.42
CA ILE A 230 18.30 -5.93 3.17
C ILE A 230 19.17 -7.11 2.73
N ALA A 231 19.95 -7.65 3.66
CA ALA A 231 20.78 -8.83 3.45
C ALA A 231 20.05 -10.09 3.94
N LEU A 232 20.04 -11.15 3.12
CA LEU A 232 19.46 -12.44 3.42
C LEU A 232 20.58 -13.47 3.66
N GLN A 233 20.62 -14.03 4.86
CA GLN A 233 21.61 -14.99 5.32
C GLN A 233 20.98 -16.34 5.63
N GLY A 234 21.78 -17.41 5.54
CA GLY A 234 21.37 -18.75 5.88
C GLY A 234 21.94 -19.81 4.94
N ARG A 235 21.86 -21.08 5.35
CA ARG A 235 22.41 -22.22 4.58
C ARG A 235 21.71 -22.40 3.22
N ILE A 236 22.30 -23.21 2.34
CA ILE A 236 21.63 -23.66 1.12
C ILE A 236 20.33 -24.36 1.52
N GLY A 237 19.22 -24.02 0.84
CA GLY A 237 17.90 -24.56 1.15
C GLY A 237 17.18 -23.90 2.33
N ALA A 238 17.77 -22.90 3.01
CA ALA A 238 17.12 -22.22 4.14
C ALA A 238 15.89 -21.37 3.79
N GLY A 239 15.65 -21.13 2.49
CA GLY A 239 14.48 -20.37 2.02
C GLY A 239 14.75 -18.91 1.63
N LYS A 240 16.02 -18.49 1.51
CA LYS A 240 16.39 -17.11 1.10
C LYS A 240 15.68 -16.66 -0.18
N SER A 241 15.79 -17.42 -1.27
CA SER A 241 15.12 -17.07 -2.53
C SER A 241 13.59 -17.22 -2.46
N VAL A 242 13.04 -18.01 -1.52
CA VAL A 242 11.59 -18.04 -1.26
C VAL A 242 11.14 -16.72 -0.65
N LEU A 243 11.86 -16.26 0.38
CA LEU A 243 11.62 -14.96 1.01
C LEU A 243 11.79 -13.80 0.02
N ALA A 244 12.83 -13.83 -0.82
CA ALA A 244 13.08 -12.80 -1.82
C ALA A 244 11.92 -12.64 -2.82
N ARG A 245 11.41 -13.76 -3.33
CA ARG A 245 10.24 -13.76 -4.22
C ARG A 245 8.99 -13.26 -3.52
N ALA A 246 8.77 -13.68 -2.28
CA ALA A 246 7.63 -13.25 -1.49
C ALA A 246 7.66 -11.73 -1.23
N LEU A 247 8.84 -11.20 -0.87
CA LEU A 247 9.07 -9.76 -0.71
C LEU A 247 8.80 -8.99 -2.00
N GLY A 248 9.37 -9.43 -3.13
CA GLY A 248 9.08 -8.79 -4.42
C GLY A 248 7.61 -8.87 -4.81
N THR A 249 6.91 -9.96 -4.47
CA THR A 249 5.45 -10.05 -4.64
C THR A 249 4.73 -9.01 -3.80
N GLY A 250 5.13 -8.82 -2.54
CA GLY A 250 4.60 -7.77 -1.65
C GLY A 250 4.80 -6.35 -2.17
N LEU A 251 5.94 -6.10 -2.83
CA LEU A 251 6.25 -4.84 -3.52
C LEU A 251 5.46 -4.64 -4.82
N GLY A 252 4.70 -5.64 -5.28
CA GLY A 252 3.97 -5.57 -6.54
C GLY A 252 4.85 -5.78 -7.77
N VAL A 253 5.98 -6.47 -7.65
CA VAL A 253 6.76 -6.93 -8.82
C VAL A 253 5.90 -7.91 -9.64
N SER A 254 5.63 -7.55 -10.89
CA SER A 254 4.82 -8.36 -11.81
C SER A 254 5.63 -9.40 -12.59
N ALA A 255 6.94 -9.23 -12.68
CA ALA A 255 7.85 -10.14 -13.35
C ALA A 255 8.12 -11.39 -12.49
N LYS A 256 8.40 -12.52 -13.15
CA LYS A 256 8.94 -13.69 -12.43
C LYS A 256 10.32 -13.35 -11.89
N MET A 257 10.53 -13.61 -10.60
CA MET A 257 11.81 -13.47 -9.92
C MET A 257 12.44 -14.86 -9.74
N PRO A 258 13.15 -15.41 -10.73
CA PRO A 258 13.93 -16.64 -10.50
C PRO A 258 15.01 -16.38 -9.44
N SER A 259 15.49 -17.45 -8.79
CA SER A 259 16.73 -17.32 -8.03
C SER A 259 17.83 -16.87 -9.00
N PRO A 260 18.61 -15.83 -8.69
CA PRO A 260 19.67 -15.31 -9.55
C PRO A 260 20.88 -16.27 -9.56
N THR A 261 20.70 -17.51 -10.02
CA THR A 261 21.75 -18.54 -9.98
C THR A 261 22.84 -18.31 -11.05
N PHE A 262 22.57 -17.46 -12.06
CA PHE A 262 23.47 -17.19 -13.20
C PHE A 262 23.64 -15.71 -13.55
N SER A 263 22.75 -14.83 -13.09
CA SER A 263 22.84 -13.39 -13.24
C SER A 263 22.93 -12.79 -11.83
N ILE A 264 23.95 -11.98 -11.58
CA ILE A 264 24.28 -11.58 -10.20
C ILE A 264 23.38 -10.41 -9.72
N VAL A 265 22.80 -9.63 -10.65
CA VAL A 265 21.93 -8.49 -10.34
C VAL A 265 20.71 -8.51 -11.25
N HIS A 266 19.52 -8.43 -10.64
CA HIS A 266 18.26 -8.20 -11.34
C HIS A 266 17.55 -6.98 -10.79
N ARG A 267 16.96 -6.19 -11.69
CA ARG A 267 16.19 -4.99 -11.35
C ARG A 267 14.73 -5.20 -11.75
N TYR A 268 13.82 -4.94 -10.82
CA TYR A 268 12.40 -5.15 -10.97
C TYR A 268 11.63 -3.88 -10.64
N PRO A 269 10.95 -3.26 -11.62
CA PRO A 269 10.03 -2.15 -11.36
C PRO A 269 8.88 -2.61 -10.46
N THR A 270 8.54 -1.79 -9.46
CA THR A 270 7.40 -2.03 -8.57
C THR A 270 6.16 -1.24 -9.01
N ALA A 271 5.00 -1.57 -8.44
CA ALA A 271 3.74 -0.90 -8.78
C ALA A 271 3.70 0.60 -8.40
N GLU A 272 4.63 1.05 -7.53
CA GLU A 272 4.62 2.40 -6.93
C GLU A 272 5.78 3.27 -7.39
N GLY A 273 6.51 2.84 -8.42
CA GLY A 273 7.62 3.59 -8.99
C GLY A 273 8.94 3.45 -8.22
N ALA A 274 9.00 2.55 -7.24
CA ALA A 274 10.28 2.08 -6.68
C ALA A 274 10.89 0.99 -7.58
N GLU A 275 12.15 0.64 -7.33
CA GLU A 275 12.84 -0.46 -7.99
C GLU A 275 13.37 -1.46 -6.96
N LEU A 276 13.03 -2.74 -7.11
CA LEU A 276 13.65 -3.81 -6.34
C LEU A 276 14.91 -4.30 -7.08
N VAL A 277 16.06 -4.16 -6.43
CA VAL A 277 17.34 -4.69 -6.92
C VAL A 277 17.64 -5.97 -6.16
N HIS A 278 17.57 -7.13 -6.81
CA HIS A 278 17.83 -8.43 -6.22
C HIS A 278 19.20 -8.94 -6.66
N LEU A 279 20.09 -9.17 -5.70
CA LEU A 279 21.45 -9.65 -5.92
C LEU A 279 21.69 -11.01 -5.25
N ASP A 280 22.55 -11.83 -5.84
CA ASP A 280 23.02 -13.09 -5.26
C ASP A 280 24.55 -13.17 -5.39
N LEU A 281 25.27 -13.08 -4.26
CA LEU A 281 26.73 -13.08 -4.24
C LEU A 281 27.35 -14.46 -3.96
N TYR A 282 26.59 -15.56 -4.06
CA TYR A 282 27.09 -16.90 -3.72
C TYR A 282 28.36 -17.30 -4.51
N ARG A 283 28.56 -16.72 -5.70
CA ARG A 283 29.69 -17.01 -6.60
C ARG A 283 30.68 -15.86 -6.74
N VAL A 284 30.55 -14.80 -5.94
CA VAL A 284 31.53 -13.71 -5.93
C VAL A 284 32.72 -14.16 -5.11
N GLU A 285 33.89 -14.23 -5.75
CA GLU A 285 35.13 -14.72 -5.13
C GLU A 285 36.02 -13.57 -4.66
N SER A 286 35.87 -12.38 -5.26
CA SER A 286 36.69 -11.21 -4.95
C SER A 286 35.88 -9.91 -4.84
N PRO A 287 36.37 -8.93 -4.05
CA PRO A 287 35.77 -7.59 -4.01
C PRO A 287 35.76 -6.85 -5.36
N ASP A 288 36.70 -7.15 -6.25
CA ASP A 288 36.79 -6.51 -7.57
C ASP A 288 35.61 -6.89 -8.48
N ASP A 289 35.09 -8.11 -8.33
CA ASP A 289 33.90 -8.58 -9.06
C ASP A 289 32.65 -7.76 -8.69
N LEU A 290 32.60 -7.16 -7.48
CA LEU A 290 31.48 -6.32 -7.05
C LEU A 290 31.44 -4.99 -7.79
N TRP A 291 32.61 -4.43 -8.13
CA TRP A 291 32.68 -3.17 -8.87
C TRP A 291 32.11 -3.32 -10.28
N GLU A 292 32.37 -4.45 -10.95
CA GLU A 292 31.80 -4.73 -12.28
C GLU A 292 30.26 -4.87 -12.26
N LEU A 293 29.69 -5.17 -11.09
CA LEU A 293 28.25 -5.30 -10.87
C LEU A 293 27.57 -3.97 -10.54
N GLY A 294 28.34 -2.87 -10.50
CA GLY A 294 27.83 -1.55 -10.14
C GLY A 294 27.51 -1.41 -8.66
N TRP A 295 28.27 -2.06 -7.78
CA TRP A 295 28.04 -2.04 -6.32
C TRP A 295 27.94 -0.63 -5.73
N GLU A 296 28.79 0.32 -6.16
CA GLU A 296 28.78 1.72 -5.67
C GLU A 296 27.50 2.47 -6.03
N GLU A 297 26.75 1.97 -7.01
CA GLU A 297 25.55 2.62 -7.53
C GLU A 297 24.25 2.13 -6.90
N LEU A 298 24.34 1.14 -6.00
CA LEU A 298 23.19 0.54 -5.33
C LEU A 298 22.70 1.40 -4.16
N GLY A 299 21.42 1.28 -3.84
CA GLY A 299 20.82 1.92 -2.68
C GLY A 299 20.42 3.39 -2.92
N ARG A 300 20.07 3.73 -4.17
CA ARG A 300 19.50 5.05 -4.49
C ARG A 300 18.18 5.27 -3.76
N ASP A 301 17.75 6.53 -3.60
CA ASP A 301 16.53 6.92 -2.86
C ASP A 301 15.23 6.19 -3.24
N HIS A 302 15.16 5.59 -4.42
CA HIS A 302 13.99 4.86 -4.94
C HIS A 302 14.20 3.34 -5.02
N GLU A 303 15.36 2.84 -4.56
CA GLU A 303 15.75 1.44 -4.66
C GLU A 303 15.56 0.72 -3.32
N ILE A 304 15.07 -0.52 -3.40
CA ILE A 304 15.14 -1.50 -2.32
C ILE A 304 16.10 -2.57 -2.78
N VAL A 305 17.24 -2.70 -2.09
CA VAL A 305 18.28 -3.67 -2.40
C VAL A 305 18.08 -4.91 -1.54
N LEU A 306 17.93 -6.06 -2.19
CA LEU A 306 17.82 -7.36 -1.55
C LEU A 306 19.01 -8.23 -1.95
N LEU A 307 19.86 -8.55 -0.98
CA LEU A 307 21.14 -9.22 -1.18
C LEU A 307 21.12 -10.62 -0.58
N GLU A 308 21.17 -11.66 -1.41
CA GLU A 308 21.45 -13.02 -0.94
C GLU A 308 22.96 -13.24 -0.81
N TRP A 309 23.38 -13.95 0.25
CA TRP A 309 24.79 -14.30 0.52
C TRP A 309 25.69 -13.08 0.73
N PRO A 310 25.39 -12.21 1.72
CA PRO A 310 26.14 -10.99 1.96
C PRO A 310 27.62 -11.22 2.31
N GLU A 311 28.02 -12.44 2.66
CA GLU A 311 29.40 -12.79 2.95
C GLU A 311 30.33 -12.51 1.75
N GLY A 312 29.80 -12.61 0.52
CA GLY A 312 30.52 -12.26 -0.70
C GLY A 312 30.88 -10.78 -0.82
N ALA A 313 30.17 -9.89 -0.11
CA ALA A 313 30.49 -8.46 -0.05
C ALA A 313 31.62 -8.14 0.95
N ALA A 314 31.99 -9.08 1.82
CA ALA A 314 33.00 -8.92 2.85
C ALA A 314 32.86 -7.56 3.60
N GLY A 315 33.94 -6.76 3.65
CA GLY A 315 33.95 -5.46 4.31
C GLY A 315 33.28 -4.31 3.54
N LEU A 316 32.65 -4.58 2.40
CA LEU A 316 32.02 -3.58 1.53
C LEU A 316 30.51 -3.45 1.75
N MET A 317 29.95 -4.16 2.73
CA MET A 317 28.56 -3.99 3.16
C MET A 317 28.30 -2.51 3.54
N PRO A 318 27.15 -1.94 3.17
CA PRO A 318 26.78 -0.59 3.58
C PRO A 318 26.78 -0.44 5.10
N ALA A 319 27.14 0.75 5.60
CA ALA A 319 27.14 1.02 7.04
C ALA A 319 25.75 0.89 7.67
N ASP A 320 24.71 1.21 6.90
CA ASP A 320 23.31 1.19 7.31
C ASP A 320 22.56 0.10 6.51
N HIS A 321 22.24 -1.04 7.14
CA HIS A 321 21.50 -2.12 6.51
C HIS A 321 20.76 -3.02 7.51
N TRP A 322 19.82 -3.79 7.01
CA TRP A 322 19.13 -4.86 7.74
C TRP A 322 19.69 -6.22 7.34
N SER A 323 19.84 -7.13 8.29
CA SER A 323 20.20 -8.54 8.06
C SER A 323 19.08 -9.44 8.53
N ILE A 324 18.61 -10.34 7.68
CA ILE A 324 17.62 -11.37 7.96
C ILE A 324 18.29 -12.73 7.82
N GLU A 325 18.42 -13.47 8.91
CA GLU A 325 19.03 -14.80 8.91
C GLU A 325 17.95 -15.89 9.06
N LEU A 326 18.02 -16.89 8.18
CA LEU A 326 17.13 -18.05 8.17
C LEU A 326 17.88 -19.28 8.69
N ILE A 327 17.49 -19.77 9.86
CA ILE A 327 18.12 -20.89 10.57
C ILE A 327 17.17 -22.08 10.56
N SER A 328 17.52 -23.17 9.87
CA SER A 328 16.73 -24.41 9.89
C SER A 328 16.61 -25.00 11.30
N VAL A 329 15.42 -25.42 11.72
CA VAL A 329 15.16 -25.96 13.07
C VAL A 329 14.59 -27.38 12.99
N GLY A 330 15.28 -28.34 13.60
CA GLY A 330 14.82 -29.73 13.76
C GLY A 330 14.92 -30.59 12.50
N ASP A 331 14.47 -31.86 12.63
CA ASP A 331 14.41 -32.85 11.54
C ASP A 331 13.11 -32.77 10.72
N ALA A 332 12.18 -31.88 11.10
CA ALA A 332 10.97 -31.63 10.35
C ALA A 332 11.32 -30.83 9.09
N GLU A 333 11.15 -31.45 7.92
CA GLU A 333 11.39 -30.81 6.62
C GLU A 333 10.67 -29.46 6.54
N GLY A 334 11.46 -28.39 6.53
CA GLY A 334 11.01 -27.06 6.13
C GLY A 334 10.79 -26.03 7.24
N ALA A 335 10.92 -26.33 8.53
CA ALA A 335 10.80 -25.29 9.57
C ALA A 335 12.10 -24.46 9.71
N ARG A 336 11.98 -23.13 9.82
CA ARG A 336 13.12 -22.22 10.06
C ARG A 336 12.80 -21.12 11.04
N ARG A 337 13.71 -20.86 11.97
CA ARG A 337 13.71 -19.66 12.79
C ARG A 337 14.26 -18.51 11.96
N VAL A 338 13.62 -17.36 12.10
CA VAL A 338 14.04 -16.12 11.44
C VAL A 338 14.56 -15.17 12.51
N THR A 339 15.75 -14.63 12.30
CA THR A 339 16.32 -13.55 13.11
C THR A 339 16.52 -12.33 12.23
N VAL A 340 16.35 -11.15 12.82
CA VAL A 340 16.48 -9.88 12.12
C VAL A 340 17.36 -8.98 12.96
N GLU A 341 18.41 -8.44 12.34
CA GLU A 341 19.37 -7.55 12.98
C GLU A 341 19.53 -6.27 12.17
N ARG A 342 19.80 -5.18 12.88
CA ARG A 342 20.06 -3.85 12.32
C ARG A 342 21.53 -3.49 12.52
N THR A 343 22.19 -3.08 11.45
CA THR A 343 23.55 -2.51 11.52
C THR A 343 23.48 -1.03 11.17
N GLY A 344 24.08 -0.18 12.00
CA GLY A 344 24.07 1.28 11.80
C GLY A 344 22.70 1.90 12.09
N SER A 345 22.28 2.86 11.27
CA SER A 345 21.01 3.58 11.35
C SER A 345 20.18 3.51 10.05
N PRO A 346 19.92 2.33 9.47
CA PRO A 346 19.08 2.22 8.27
C PRO A 346 17.67 2.73 8.53
N PRO A 347 16.94 3.12 7.46
CA PRO A 347 15.52 3.40 7.54
C PRO A 347 14.77 2.27 8.24
N GLU A 348 13.77 2.62 9.06
CA GLU A 348 12.99 1.62 9.79
C GLU A 348 12.36 0.64 8.80
N LEU A 349 12.49 -0.65 9.10
CA LEU A 349 11.84 -1.68 8.32
C LEU A 349 10.50 -1.94 8.98
N ALA A 350 9.48 -1.22 8.51
CA ALA A 350 8.11 -1.32 9.00
C ALA A 350 7.69 -2.79 9.13
N GLY A 351 7.44 -3.26 10.36
CA GLY A 351 7.24 -4.68 10.63
C GLY A 351 8.22 -5.29 11.62
N LEU A 352 9.44 -4.77 11.76
CA LEU A 352 10.54 -5.41 12.50
C LEU A 352 11.13 -4.54 13.60
#